data_AF-A0A950U4W8-F1
#
_entry.id   AF-A0A950U4W8-F1
#
_cell.length_a   1.000
_cell.length_b   1.000
_cell.length_c   1.000
_cell.angle_alpha   90.00
_cell.angle_beta   90.00
_cell.angle_gamma   90.00
#
_symmetry.space_group_name_H-M   'P 1'
#
loop_
_entity.id
_entity.type
_entity.pdbx_description
1 polymer ?
#
loop_
_entity_poly.entity_id
_entity_poly.type
_entity_poly.pdbx_seq_one_letter_code
_entity_poly.pdbx_strand_id
1 'polypeptide(L)'
;MLQGLRDVQQIAGVLKNVYRLVAADTSKLLSEFGHDINEVAGVLKNVYGLAAADAGKLLHDLGHDVNQIAGVLKNVCGKGAQDIANFFKDVLGLHSDVVNTVLSAVGFAAHEVESALSSAFDWASSHLNPSHW
;
A
#
# COMPACT_ATOMS: atom_id res chain seq x y z
N MET A 1 14.08 15.05 7.61
CA MET A 1 13.08 13.96 7.64
C MET A 1 13.70 12.55 7.61
N LEU A 2 14.95 12.33 7.19
CA LEU A 2 15.55 10.97 7.15
C LEU A 2 16.00 10.40 8.52
N GLN A 3 16.15 11.22 9.56
CA GLN A 3 16.62 10.75 10.88
C GLN A 3 15.55 9.96 11.64
N GLY A 4 14.29 10.43 11.67
CA GLY A 4 13.20 9.75 12.39
C GLY A 4 12.95 8.32 11.88
N LEU A 5 12.91 8.14 10.57
CA LEU A 5 12.78 6.82 9.93
C LEU A 5 13.90 5.83 10.33
N ARG A 6 15.11 6.33 10.56
CA ARG A 6 16.25 5.50 10.96
C ARG A 6 16.12 5.05 12.41
N ASP A 7 15.62 5.93 13.28
CA ASP A 7 15.38 5.63 14.69
C ASP A 7 14.26 4.58 14.84
N VAL A 8 13.17 4.71 14.07
CA VAL A 8 12.06 3.71 14.06
C VAL A 8 12.54 2.32 13.62
N GLN A 9 13.38 2.26 12.58
CA GLN A 9 13.94 0.98 12.11
C GLN A 9 14.88 0.34 13.14
N GLN A 10 15.62 1.14 13.92
CA GLN A 10 16.43 0.62 15.01
C GLN A 10 15.57 0.04 16.14
N ILE A 11 14.52 0.75 16.54
CA ILE A 11 13.54 0.27 17.54
C ILE A 11 12.93 -1.05 17.07
N ALA A 12 12.44 -1.10 15.82
CA ALA A 12 11.89 -2.32 15.24
C ALA A 12 12.93 -3.46 15.14
N GLY A 13 14.19 -3.14 14.88
CA GLY A 13 15.29 -4.10 14.90
C GLY A 13 15.49 -4.74 16.28
N VAL A 14 15.37 -3.96 17.36
CA VAL A 14 15.41 -4.49 18.74
C VAL A 14 14.18 -5.35 19.02
N LEU A 15 12.98 -4.88 18.66
CA LEU A 15 11.74 -5.64 18.81
C LEU A 15 11.80 -7.01 18.10
N LYS A 16 12.33 -7.04 16.86
CA LYS A 16 12.51 -8.27 16.08
C LYS A 16 13.60 -9.19 16.67
N ASN A 17 14.77 -8.66 17.00
CA ASN A 17 15.94 -9.50 17.30
C ASN A 17 16.06 -9.87 18.78
N VAL A 18 15.62 -9.01 19.68
CA VAL A 18 15.68 -9.24 21.14
C VAL A 18 14.37 -9.84 21.62
N TYR A 19 13.26 -9.15 21.34
CA TYR A 19 11.93 -9.55 21.81
C TYR A 19 11.22 -10.56 20.90
N ARG A 20 11.83 -10.88 19.74
CA ARG A 20 11.33 -11.89 18.79
C ARG A 20 9.91 -11.60 18.28
N LEU A 21 9.53 -10.32 18.24
CA LEU A 21 8.23 -9.92 17.70
C LEU A 21 8.16 -10.15 16.20
N VAL A 22 7.01 -10.64 15.75
CA VAL A 22 6.67 -10.77 14.34
C VAL A 22 6.26 -9.41 13.75
N ALA A 23 6.19 -9.33 12.43
CA ALA A 23 5.88 -8.09 11.71
C ALA A 23 4.56 -7.45 12.17
N ALA A 24 3.50 -8.26 12.35
CA ALA A 24 2.19 -7.78 12.78
C ALA A 24 2.21 -7.11 14.15
N ASP A 25 2.84 -7.75 15.15
CA ASP A 25 2.93 -7.22 16.52
C ASP A 25 3.77 -5.95 16.56
N THR A 26 4.90 -5.93 15.84
CA THR A 26 5.74 -4.73 15.75
C THR A 26 5.01 -3.58 15.07
N SER A 27 4.32 -3.83 13.95
CA SER A 27 3.54 -2.79 13.27
C SER A 27 2.45 -2.23 14.15
N LYS A 28 1.68 -3.09 14.82
CA LYS A 28 0.64 -2.66 15.76
C LYS A 28 1.22 -1.79 16.87
N LEU A 29 2.31 -2.22 17.49
CA LEU A 29 2.97 -1.48 18.56
C LEU A 29 3.48 -0.11 18.10
N LEU A 30 4.09 -0.04 16.92
CA LEU A 30 4.56 1.22 16.36
C LEU A 30 3.39 2.19 16.07
N SER A 31 2.28 1.68 15.52
CA SER A 31 1.06 2.48 15.32
C SER A 31 0.47 2.98 16.64
N GLU A 32 0.45 2.14 17.69
CA GLU A 32 -0.01 2.52 19.04
C GLU A 32 0.89 3.60 19.68
N PHE A 33 2.19 3.62 19.36
CA PHE A 33 3.12 4.66 19.76
C PHE A 33 3.08 5.91 18.87
N GLY A 34 2.18 5.96 17.89
CA GLY A 34 1.94 7.15 17.06
C GLY A 34 2.89 7.29 15.87
N HIS A 35 3.58 6.22 15.46
CA HIS A 35 4.36 6.22 14.22
C HIS A 35 3.44 6.23 13.01
N ASP A 36 3.83 6.99 11.98
CA ASP A 36 3.03 7.11 10.77
C ASP A 36 3.15 5.87 9.87
N ILE A 37 2.17 5.67 9.00
CA ILE A 37 2.08 4.47 8.15
C ILE A 37 3.30 4.29 7.24
N ASN A 38 3.97 5.37 6.81
CA ASN A 38 5.18 5.25 5.99
C ASN A 38 6.37 4.74 6.80
N GLU A 39 6.49 5.14 8.06
CA GLU A 39 7.49 4.61 8.99
C GLU A 39 7.26 3.12 9.24
N VAL A 40 6.01 2.73 9.52
CA VAL A 40 5.62 1.33 9.71
C VAL A 40 5.88 0.50 8.45
N ALA A 41 5.51 1.00 7.27
CA ALA A 41 5.79 0.33 6.01
C ALA A 41 7.28 0.21 5.72
N GLY A 42 8.07 1.24 6.07
CA GLY A 42 9.52 1.21 6.00
C GLY A 42 10.11 0.11 6.87
N VAL A 43 9.57 -0.10 8.08
CA VAL A 43 9.93 -1.23 8.96
C VAL A 43 9.57 -2.57 8.32
N LEU A 44 8.35 -2.72 7.80
CA LEU A 44 7.92 -3.96 7.15
C LEU A 44 8.83 -4.34 5.98
N LYS A 45 9.21 -3.36 5.16
CA LYS A 45 10.11 -3.56 4.03
C LYS A 45 11.56 -3.80 4.45
N ASN A 46 12.13 -2.94 5.29
CA ASN A 46 13.58 -2.91 5.53
C ASN A 46 14.03 -3.81 6.69
N VAL A 47 13.20 -3.97 7.72
CA VAL A 47 13.51 -4.78 8.92
C VAL A 47 12.99 -6.19 8.76
N TYR A 48 11.75 -6.34 8.29
CA TYR A 48 11.10 -7.64 8.12
C TYR A 48 11.27 -8.25 6.73
N GLY A 49 11.62 -7.45 5.71
CA GLY A 49 11.83 -7.96 4.36
C GLY A 49 10.54 -8.38 3.65
N LEU A 50 9.38 -7.84 4.07
CA LEU A 50 8.11 -8.21 3.46
C LEU A 50 8.02 -7.72 2.01
N ALA A 51 7.36 -8.52 1.18
CA ALA A 51 6.92 -8.06 -0.13
C ALA A 51 5.88 -6.93 0.03
N ALA A 52 5.79 -6.05 -0.97
CA ALA A 52 4.89 -4.91 -0.92
C ALA A 52 3.41 -5.32 -0.73
N ALA A 53 2.99 -6.43 -1.36
CA ALA A 53 1.63 -6.95 -1.21
C ALA A 53 1.35 -7.42 0.23
N ASP A 54 2.29 -8.14 0.86
CA ASP A 54 2.15 -8.59 2.24
C ASP A 54 2.14 -7.41 3.22
N ALA A 55 2.99 -6.41 2.99
CA ALA A 55 3.00 -5.19 3.78
C ALA A 55 1.69 -4.41 3.64
N GLY A 56 1.19 -4.23 2.42
CA GLY A 56 -0.09 -3.56 2.16
C GLY A 56 -1.26 -4.29 2.80
N LYS A 57 -1.30 -5.63 2.70
CA LYS A 57 -2.33 -6.45 3.34
C LYS A 57 -2.28 -6.34 4.86
N LEU A 58 -1.09 -6.40 5.46
CA LEU A 58 -0.95 -6.26 6.91
C LEU A 58 -1.41 -4.87 7.39
N LEU A 59 -1.07 -3.80 6.66
CA LEU A 59 -1.54 -2.46 6.99
C LEU A 59 -3.07 -2.35 6.88
N HIS A 60 -3.68 -2.99 5.89
CA HIS A 60 -5.14 -3.11 5.80
C HIS A 60 -5.74 -3.86 7.01
N ASP A 61 -5.15 -4.99 7.38
CA ASP A 61 -5.59 -5.80 8.53
C ASP A 61 -5.45 -5.03 9.86
N LEU A 62 -4.54 -4.05 9.93
CA LEU A 62 -4.39 -3.11 11.05
C LEU A 62 -5.37 -1.92 11.01
N GLY A 63 -6.22 -1.83 9.98
CA GLY A 63 -7.28 -0.83 9.87
C GLY A 63 -6.90 0.46 9.15
N HIS A 64 -5.77 0.49 8.44
CA HIS A 64 -5.42 1.62 7.59
C HIS A 64 -6.32 1.69 6.36
N ASP A 65 -6.67 2.92 5.95
CA ASP A 65 -7.55 3.12 4.80
C ASP A 65 -6.80 2.92 3.46
N VAL A 66 -7.57 2.65 2.41
CA VAL A 66 -7.03 2.31 1.09
C VAL A 66 -6.26 3.46 0.44
N ASN A 67 -6.53 4.73 0.76
CA ASN A 67 -5.74 5.86 0.24
C ASN A 67 -4.36 5.89 0.90
N GLN A 68 -4.30 5.67 2.23
CA GLN A 68 -3.04 5.56 2.95
C GLN A 68 -2.19 4.41 2.41
N ILE A 69 -2.80 3.24 2.20
CA ILE A 69 -2.12 2.06 1.68
C ILE A 69 -1.61 2.30 0.25
N ALA A 70 -2.40 2.91 -0.62
CA ALA A 70 -1.96 3.29 -1.96
C ALA A 70 -0.76 4.24 -1.93
N GLY A 71 -0.81 5.25 -1.04
CA GLY A 71 0.28 6.19 -0.82
C GLY A 71 1.57 5.48 -0.39
N VAL A 72 1.47 4.52 0.54
CA VAL A 72 2.59 3.68 0.98
C VAL A 72 3.14 2.84 -0.18
N LEU A 73 2.27 2.13 -0.90
CA LEU A 73 2.70 1.28 -2.00
C LEU A 73 3.42 2.09 -3.08
N LYS A 74 2.92 3.30 -3.40
CA LYS A 74 3.56 4.24 -4.33
C LYS A 74 4.90 4.75 -3.79
N ASN A 75 4.89 5.38 -2.62
CA ASN A 75 6.01 6.21 -2.15
C ASN A 75 7.10 5.42 -1.41
N VAL A 76 6.72 4.38 -0.65
CA VAL A 76 7.65 3.58 0.17
C VAL A 76 8.07 2.30 -0.57
N CYS A 77 7.10 1.63 -1.20
CA CYS A 77 7.36 0.38 -1.93
C CYS A 77 7.74 0.60 -3.39
N GLY A 78 7.55 1.80 -3.95
CA GLY A 78 7.92 2.14 -5.32
C GLY A 78 7.05 1.46 -6.38
N LYS A 79 5.78 1.21 -6.08
CA LYS A 79 4.83 0.54 -6.97
C LYS A 79 4.15 1.51 -7.92
N GLY A 80 4.00 1.09 -9.18
CA GLY A 80 3.26 1.82 -10.21
C GLY A 80 1.75 1.62 -10.10
N ALA A 81 0.98 2.39 -10.87
CA ALA A 81 -0.48 2.35 -10.85
C ALA A 81 -1.06 0.94 -11.10
N GLN A 82 -0.49 0.21 -12.06
CA GLN A 82 -0.93 -1.15 -12.41
C GLN A 82 -0.70 -2.16 -11.27
N ASP A 83 0.47 -2.13 -10.63
CA ASP A 83 0.77 -2.99 -9.49
C ASP A 83 -0.21 -2.74 -8.34
N ILE A 84 -0.51 -1.45 -8.08
CA ILE A 84 -1.43 -1.05 -7.00
C ILE A 84 -2.87 -1.43 -7.35
N ALA A 85 -3.30 -1.28 -8.62
CA ALA A 85 -4.62 -1.71 -9.07
C ALA A 85 -4.82 -3.22 -8.89
N ASN A 86 -3.84 -4.01 -9.34
CA ASN A 86 -3.86 -5.47 -9.18
C ASN A 86 -3.85 -5.87 -7.71
N PHE A 87 -3.06 -5.20 -6.86
CA PHE A 87 -3.10 -5.43 -5.41
C PHE A 87 -4.51 -5.19 -4.84
N PHE A 88 -5.12 -4.04 -5.14
CA PHE A 88 -6.45 -3.75 -4.60
C PHE A 88 -7.54 -4.69 -5.11
N LYS A 89 -7.45 -5.12 -6.37
CA LYS A 89 -8.37 -6.11 -6.94
C LYS A 89 -8.17 -7.49 -6.31
N ASP A 90 -6.96 -8.03 -6.42
CA ASP A 90 -6.69 -9.44 -6.19
C ASP A 90 -6.48 -9.75 -4.69
N VAL A 91 -5.97 -8.78 -3.92
CA VAL A 91 -5.68 -8.96 -2.49
C VAL A 91 -6.80 -8.39 -1.61
N LEU A 92 -7.33 -7.22 -1.95
CA LEU A 92 -8.37 -6.55 -1.14
C LEU A 92 -9.79 -6.67 -1.72
N GLY A 93 -9.96 -7.25 -2.92
CA GLY A 93 -11.28 -7.46 -3.52
C GLY A 93 -12.03 -6.17 -3.86
N LEU A 94 -11.32 -5.06 -4.07
CA LEU A 94 -11.95 -3.77 -4.33
C LEU A 94 -12.44 -3.66 -5.78
N HIS A 95 -13.56 -2.94 -5.95
CA HIS A 95 -14.14 -2.66 -7.26
C HIS A 95 -13.38 -1.52 -7.98
N SER A 96 -13.49 -1.51 -9.32
CA SER A 96 -12.81 -0.54 -10.19
C SER A 96 -13.06 0.91 -9.81
N ASP A 97 -14.25 1.28 -9.35
CA ASP A 97 -14.59 2.65 -8.99
C ASP A 97 -13.79 3.15 -7.78
N VAL A 98 -13.60 2.28 -6.79
CA VAL A 98 -12.78 2.56 -5.61
C VAL A 98 -11.31 2.66 -6.04
N VAL A 99 -10.82 1.71 -6.84
CA VAL A 99 -9.43 1.71 -7.31
C VAL A 99 -9.13 2.96 -8.15
N ASN A 100 -10.04 3.36 -9.04
CA ASN A 100 -9.94 4.58 -9.84
C ASN A 100 -9.79 5.83 -8.96
N THR A 101 -10.67 5.93 -7.95
CA THR A 101 -10.68 7.06 -7.01
C THR A 101 -9.37 7.11 -6.22
N VAL A 102 -8.92 5.97 -5.71
CA VAL A 102 -7.69 5.87 -4.90
C VAL A 102 -6.44 6.20 -5.72
N LEU A 103 -6.29 5.63 -6.92
CA LEU A 103 -5.13 5.89 -7.78
C LEU A 103 -5.06 7.36 -8.20
N SER A 104 -6.20 7.97 -8.50
CA SER A 104 -6.29 9.40 -8.78
C SER A 104 -5.93 10.24 -7.55
N ALA A 105 -6.44 9.86 -6.37
CA ALA A 105 -6.19 10.58 -5.11
C ALA A 105 -4.70 10.58 -4.72
N VAL A 106 -3.97 9.50 -5.01
CA VAL A 106 -2.51 9.44 -4.77
C VAL A 106 -1.68 10.04 -5.91
N GLY A 107 -2.32 10.65 -6.90
CA GLY A 107 -1.68 11.48 -7.92
C GLY A 107 -0.96 10.69 -9.02
N PHE A 108 -1.50 9.57 -9.47
CA PHE A 108 -1.13 9.00 -10.77
C PHE A 108 -1.74 9.83 -11.91
N ALA A 109 -1.07 9.89 -13.06
CA ALA A 109 -1.62 10.58 -14.22
C ALA A 109 -2.83 9.81 -14.78
N ALA A 110 -3.79 10.52 -15.37
CA ALA A 110 -5.03 9.92 -15.89
C ALA A 110 -4.76 8.71 -16.82
N HIS A 111 -3.82 8.83 -17.74
CA HIS A 111 -3.45 7.73 -18.66
C HIS A 111 -2.84 6.51 -17.93
N GLU A 112 -2.15 6.70 -16.81
CA GLU A 112 -1.62 5.60 -15.98
C GLU A 112 -2.75 4.90 -15.24
N VAL A 113 -3.72 5.67 -14.72
CA VAL A 113 -4.92 5.14 -14.06
C VAL A 113 -5.77 4.36 -15.06
N GLU A 114 -6.03 4.91 -16.24
CA GLU A 114 -6.77 4.25 -17.32
C GLU A 114 -6.10 2.93 -17.73
N SER A 115 -4.79 2.95 -17.94
CA SER A 115 -4.02 1.75 -18.29
C SER A 115 -4.07 0.70 -17.18
N ALA A 116 -3.94 1.12 -15.92
CA ALA A 116 -4.01 0.23 -14.76
C ALA A 116 -5.40 -0.42 -14.61
N LEU A 117 -6.47 0.36 -14.74
CA LEU A 117 -7.84 -0.13 -14.67
C LEU A 117 -8.17 -1.04 -15.86
N SER A 118 -7.70 -0.70 -17.07
CA SER A 118 -7.86 -1.58 -18.23
C SER A 118 -7.17 -2.92 -18.02
N SER A 119 -5.97 -2.93 -17.43
CA SER A 119 -5.24 -4.18 -17.15
C SER A 119 -5.85 -4.98 -16.02
N ALA A 120 -6.33 -4.33 -14.96
CA ALA A 120 -6.83 -5.03 -13.78
C ALA A 120 -8.28 -5.49 -13.96
N PHE A 121 -9.14 -4.70 -14.61
CA PHE A 121 -10.59 -4.88 -14.61
C PHE A 121 -11.21 -5.02 -16.01
N ASP A 122 -10.41 -5.13 -17.07
CA ASP A 122 -10.89 -5.06 -18.47
C ASP A 122 -11.73 -3.79 -18.73
N TRP A 123 -11.42 -2.71 -17.99
CA TRP A 123 -12.27 -1.53 -17.85
C TRP A 123 -12.48 -0.77 -19.16
N ALA A 124 -11.45 -0.67 -20.00
CA ALA A 124 -11.52 -0.01 -21.31
C ALA A 124 -12.64 -0.58 -22.20
N SER A 125 -12.89 -1.89 -22.14
CA SER A 125 -13.91 -2.58 -22.93
C SER A 125 -15.34 -2.20 -22.51
N SER A 126 -15.53 -1.80 -21.25
CA SER A 126 -16.84 -1.49 -20.67
C SER A 126 -17.19 0.00 -20.71
N HIS A 127 -16.20 0.89 -20.72
CA HIS A 127 -16.41 2.35 -20.62
C HIS A 127 -16.04 3.14 -21.89
N LEU A 128 -15.29 2.56 -22.84
CA LEU A 128 -14.95 3.22 -24.13
C LEU A 128 -15.84 2.75 -25.29
N ASN A 129 -16.86 1.92 -25.03
CA ASN A 129 -17.82 1.54 -26.06
C ASN A 129 -18.95 2.58 -26.14
N PRO A 130 -19.00 3.43 -27.19
CA PRO A 130 -20.07 4.42 -27.36
C PRO A 130 -21.43 3.78 -27.72
N SER A 131 -21.56 2.45 -27.68
CA SER A 131 -22.83 1.74 -27.95
C SER A 131 -23.67 1.50 -26.68
N HIS A 132 -23.23 1.98 -25.51
CA HIS A 132 -23.86 1.71 -24.22
C HIS A 132 -24.30 2.96 -23.43
N TRP A 133 -24.49 4.11 -24.11
CA TRP A 133 -25.18 5.30 -23.59
C TRP A 133 -26.46 5.58 -24.39
#